data_AF-A0A0R3UAS0-F1
#
_entry.id   AF-A0A0R3UAS0-F1
#
_cell.length_a   1.000
_cell.length_b   1.000
_cell.length_c   1.000
_cell.angle_alpha   90.00
_cell.angle_beta   90.00
_cell.angle_gamma   90.00
#
_symmetry.space_group_name_H-M   'P 1'
#
loop_
_entity.id
_entity.type
_entity.pdbx_description
1 polymer ?
#
loop_
_entity_poly.entity_id
_entity_poly.type
_entity_poly.pdbx_seq_one_letter_code
_entity_poly.pdbx_strand_id
1 'polypeptide(L)'
;MSGDRFNFDENGDTFYCFLIALFTVILLPVTYLLWPRCEVRESGDSFKKRCQCAHCQTKRGYLRSSSTRIKPFFWLPGFYYWRCPRSKLTRRHLTLSMNSEIKKAYKKLSLIHHPDRGGDEQKFIRIHKAYITLTDEVANKNWQEFGNSDGPGGNLFRRCLCNRVHADATSCCGMSILFCCRILSGLWWSNSMKYSNTKVLLVTVRLFCGSFMYNPFMAMPRLIKLLSSAYEFNSQFNKEIICRPSDNVELPPLISQIPMFTIFKRAIVGAPYAIKARALIYAHMLRLDLPPKSLSVVRAVLSCKGGSRKKMPQVMATIENCMHLTPMLVQALSPISASTPLLQLPHIGTTQLRQIRNLKTVRQIARLPDDKRRVVLSGLSEEQYRDVVSVLAAMPLVEIACRCEVS
;
A
#
# COMPACT_ATOMS: atom_id res chain seq x y z
N MET A 1 35.51 -32.38 10.47
CA MET A 1 35.40 -31.68 9.18
C MET A 1 36.43 -30.58 9.19
N SER A 2 37.45 -30.69 8.34
CA SER A 2 38.48 -29.66 8.18
C SER A 2 37.77 -28.33 7.86
N GLY A 3 37.76 -27.40 8.81
CA GLY A 3 37.14 -26.10 8.61
C GLY A 3 37.96 -25.35 7.57
N ASP A 4 37.38 -25.11 6.40
CA ASP A 4 37.97 -24.22 5.41
C ASP A 4 38.28 -22.88 6.08
N ARG A 5 39.58 -22.52 6.13
CA ARG A 5 40.04 -21.25 6.69
C ARG A 5 39.70 -20.15 5.69
N PHE A 6 38.55 -19.51 5.87
CA PHE A 6 38.14 -18.36 5.09
C PHE A 6 38.99 -17.14 5.45
N ASN A 7 39.65 -16.55 4.46
CA ASN A 7 40.28 -15.25 4.61
C ASN A 7 39.24 -14.16 4.35
N PHE A 8 39.03 -13.30 5.35
CA PHE A 8 38.13 -12.16 5.27
C PHE A 8 38.83 -10.95 4.66
N ASP A 9 38.06 -9.98 4.19
CA ASP A 9 38.59 -8.74 3.64
C ASP A 9 39.01 -7.77 4.75
N GLU A 10 40.31 -7.46 4.81
CA GLU A 10 40.89 -6.52 5.78
C GLU A 10 40.78 -5.06 5.31
N ASN A 11 40.74 -4.83 3.99
CA ASN A 11 40.72 -3.49 3.40
C ASN A 11 39.28 -3.00 3.16
N GLY A 12 38.31 -3.92 3.09
CA GLY A 12 36.88 -3.62 2.94
C GLY A 12 36.43 -3.30 1.51
N ASP A 13 37.35 -3.27 0.54
CA ASP A 13 37.06 -2.96 -0.87
C ASP A 13 36.06 -3.95 -1.49
N THR A 14 36.18 -5.24 -1.19
CA THR A 14 35.25 -6.26 -1.71
C THR A 14 33.91 -6.24 -0.99
N PHE A 15 33.89 -5.85 0.28
CA PHE A 15 32.66 -5.68 1.06
C PHE A 15 31.79 -4.54 0.52
N TYR A 16 32.39 -3.41 0.13
CA TYR A 16 31.66 -2.30 -0.48
C TYR A 16 31.05 -2.68 -1.83
N CYS A 17 31.80 -3.38 -2.69
CA CYS A 17 31.28 -3.90 -3.97
C CYS A 17 30.08 -4.84 -3.75
N PHE A 18 30.14 -5.71 -2.74
CA PHE A 18 29.03 -6.59 -2.37
C PHE A 18 27.79 -5.81 -1.91
N LEU A 19 27.95 -4.81 -1.03
CA LEU A 19 26.85 -3.97 -0.58
C LEU A 19 26.20 -3.21 -1.74
N ILE A 20 27.00 -2.61 -2.63
CA ILE A 20 26.51 -1.92 -3.82
C ILE A 20 25.70 -2.90 -4.69
N ALA A 21 26.21 -4.10 -4.96
CA ALA A 21 25.48 -5.12 -5.71
C ALA A 21 24.14 -5.49 -5.04
N LEU A 22 24.13 -5.76 -3.74
CA LEU A 22 22.91 -6.08 -2.98
C LEU A 22 21.88 -4.95 -3.05
N PHE A 23 22.31 -3.70 -2.82
CA PHE A 23 21.43 -2.54 -2.90
C PHE A 23 20.93 -2.31 -4.32
N THR A 24 21.74 -2.51 -5.36
CA THR A 24 21.27 -2.37 -6.76
C THR A 24 20.20 -3.40 -7.11
N VAL A 25 20.37 -4.66 -6.69
CA VAL A 25 19.39 -5.73 -6.93
C VAL A 25 18.05 -5.46 -6.22
N ILE A 26 18.05 -4.81 -5.06
CA ILE A 26 16.83 -4.46 -4.31
C ILE A 26 16.21 -3.15 -4.83
N LEU A 27 17.02 -2.11 -5.00
CA LEU A 27 16.54 -0.76 -5.34
C LEU A 27 16.06 -0.66 -6.79
N LEU A 28 16.66 -1.38 -7.75
CA LEU A 28 16.27 -1.32 -9.15
C LEU A 28 14.82 -1.82 -9.40
N PRO A 29 14.40 -3.00 -8.91
CA PRO A 29 13.00 -3.42 -9.05
C PRO A 29 12.04 -2.57 -8.20
N VAL A 30 12.44 -2.13 -7.00
CA VAL A 30 11.60 -1.24 -6.17
C VAL A 30 11.37 0.11 -6.86
N THR A 31 12.41 0.69 -7.47
CA THR A 31 12.28 1.94 -8.23
C THR A 31 11.48 1.75 -9.52
N TYR A 32 11.57 0.58 -10.18
CA TYR A 32 10.70 0.25 -11.31
C TYR A 32 9.23 0.10 -10.90
N LEU A 33 8.93 -0.57 -9.80
CA LEU A 33 7.58 -0.76 -9.29
C LEU A 33 6.95 0.52 -8.75
N LEU A 34 7.76 1.38 -8.11
CA LEU A 34 7.36 2.69 -7.61
C LEU A 34 7.50 3.79 -8.66
N TRP A 35 7.93 3.46 -9.89
CA TRP A 35 8.02 4.43 -10.97
C TRP A 35 6.62 4.99 -11.21
N PRO A 36 6.43 6.31 -11.20
CA PRO A 36 5.13 6.90 -11.42
C PRO A 36 4.65 6.48 -12.81
N ARG A 37 3.75 5.48 -12.86
CA ARG A 37 2.98 5.21 -14.08
C ARG A 37 2.28 6.52 -14.41
N CYS A 38 2.55 7.06 -15.60
CA CYS A 38 1.84 8.21 -16.12
C CYS A 38 0.35 8.00 -15.85
N GLU A 39 -0.28 8.93 -15.12
CA GLU A 39 -1.73 8.95 -14.99
C GLU A 39 -2.28 8.84 -16.41
N VAL A 40 -3.08 7.80 -16.68
CA VAL A 40 -3.79 7.67 -17.95
C VAL A 40 -4.59 8.96 -18.09
N ARG A 41 -4.12 9.84 -19.00
CA ARG A 41 -4.74 11.13 -19.24
C ARG A 41 -6.14 10.81 -19.75
N GLU A 42 -7.16 11.04 -18.92
CA GLU A 42 -8.52 10.65 -19.25
C GLU A 42 -8.88 11.25 -20.62
N SER A 43 -9.26 10.39 -21.56
CA SER A 43 -9.77 10.80 -22.85
C SER A 43 -10.94 11.78 -22.65
N GLY A 44 -10.93 12.91 -23.36
CA GLY A 44 -11.91 13.99 -23.16
C GLY A 44 -13.38 13.54 -23.27
N ASP A 45 -13.63 12.41 -23.92
CA ASP A 45 -14.95 11.79 -24.02
C ASP A 45 -15.47 11.19 -22.69
N SER A 46 -14.58 10.64 -21.86
CA SER A 46 -14.92 10.16 -20.51
C SER A 46 -15.21 11.29 -19.54
N PHE A 47 -14.62 12.47 -19.76
CA PHE A 47 -14.87 13.68 -18.98
C PHE A 47 -16.26 14.26 -19.25
N LYS A 48 -16.71 14.24 -20.51
CA LYS A 48 -18.05 14.69 -20.92
C LYS A 48 -19.19 13.81 -20.38
N LYS A 49 -18.93 12.52 -20.18
CA LYS A 49 -19.91 11.53 -19.69
C LYS A 49 -20.14 11.60 -18.18
N ARG A 50 -19.43 12.46 -17.45
CA ARG A 50 -19.48 12.54 -15.99
C ARG A 50 -20.20 13.81 -15.53
N CYS A 51 -20.97 13.69 -14.45
CA CYS A 51 -21.61 14.81 -13.78
C CYS A 51 -20.58 15.84 -13.28
N GLN A 52 -20.85 17.12 -13.50
CA GLN A 52 -19.97 18.26 -13.18
C GLN A 52 -20.47 19.07 -11.98
N CYS A 53 -21.38 18.51 -11.17
CA CYS A 53 -21.86 19.15 -9.95
C CYS A 53 -20.74 19.56 -8.97
N ALA A 54 -20.90 20.66 -8.23
CA ALA A 54 -19.89 21.15 -7.28
C ALA A 54 -19.44 20.08 -6.27
N HIS A 55 -20.39 19.34 -5.69
CA HIS A 55 -20.08 18.23 -4.77
C HIS A 55 -19.29 17.10 -5.45
N CYS A 56 -19.56 16.82 -6.71
CA CYS A 56 -18.90 15.81 -7.53
C CYS A 56 -17.44 16.22 -7.79
N GLN A 57 -17.21 17.49 -8.11
CA GLN A 57 -15.88 18.06 -8.32
C GLN A 57 -15.07 18.03 -7.02
N THR A 58 -15.64 18.49 -5.91
CA THR A 58 -15.00 18.44 -4.58
C THR A 58 -14.62 17.01 -4.19
N LYS A 59 -15.53 16.04 -4.38
CA LYS A 59 -15.25 14.62 -4.12
C LYS A 59 -14.08 14.09 -4.96
N ARG A 60 -13.99 14.48 -6.23
CA ARG A 60 -12.86 14.09 -7.10
C ARG A 60 -11.55 14.71 -6.64
N GLY A 61 -11.58 15.97 -6.22
CA GLY A 61 -10.43 16.64 -5.61
C GLY A 61 -9.89 15.88 -4.41
N TYR A 62 -10.78 15.49 -3.48
CA TYR A 62 -10.41 14.66 -2.32
C TYR A 62 -9.88 13.28 -2.70
N LEU A 63 -10.51 12.59 -3.65
CA LEU A 63 -10.03 11.27 -4.08
C LEU A 63 -8.65 11.36 -4.72
N ARG A 64 -8.39 12.42 -5.51
CA ARG A 64 -7.09 12.66 -6.13
C ARG A 64 -6.01 12.98 -5.09
N SER A 65 -6.32 13.76 -4.06
CA SER A 65 -5.35 14.07 -2.98
C SER A 65 -5.08 12.90 -2.04
N SER A 66 -6.07 12.01 -1.85
CA SER A 66 -5.92 10.82 -0.99
C SER A 66 -5.07 9.70 -1.60
N SER A 67 -4.85 9.70 -2.92
CA SER A 67 -3.96 8.74 -3.57
C SER A 67 -2.52 9.08 -3.21
N THR A 68 -1.92 8.29 -2.33
CA THR A 68 -0.56 8.51 -1.84
C THR A 68 0.42 8.41 -3.00
N ARG A 69 0.89 9.55 -3.50
CA ARG A 69 1.97 9.62 -4.48
C ARG A 69 3.26 9.25 -3.75
N ILE A 70 3.66 7.98 -3.83
CA ILE A 70 4.97 7.54 -3.35
C ILE A 70 5.99 8.28 -4.22
N LYS A 71 6.66 9.28 -3.65
CA LYS A 71 7.79 9.94 -4.32
C LYS A 71 8.92 8.91 -4.40
N PRO A 72 9.48 8.62 -5.58
CA PRO A 72 10.59 7.68 -5.65
C PRO A 72 11.75 8.24 -4.82
N PHE A 73 12.23 7.43 -3.88
CA PHE A 73 13.38 7.73 -3.03
C PHE A 73 14.64 7.63 -3.91
N PHE A 74 14.90 8.66 -4.71
CA PHE A 74 16.18 8.81 -5.37
C PHE A 74 17.21 9.25 -4.31
N TRP A 75 18.46 8.82 -4.48
CA TRP A 75 19.66 9.21 -3.71
C TRP A 75 20.08 8.32 -2.53
N LEU A 76 20.60 7.13 -2.84
CA LEU A 76 21.58 6.43 -2.01
C LEU A 76 22.78 5.80 -2.78
N PRO A 77 22.73 5.47 -4.10
CA PRO A 77 23.89 4.88 -4.77
C PRO A 77 25.10 5.81 -4.91
N GLY A 78 24.87 7.13 -5.03
CA GLY A 78 25.93 8.11 -5.26
C GLY A 78 26.90 8.29 -4.09
N PHE A 79 26.46 8.04 -2.85
CA PHE A 79 27.28 8.25 -1.65
C PHE A 79 28.33 7.14 -1.47
N TYR A 80 28.00 5.90 -1.85
CA TYR A 80 28.94 4.77 -1.76
C TYR A 80 29.94 4.73 -2.93
N TYR A 81 29.56 5.19 -4.12
CA TYR A 81 30.47 5.26 -5.27
C TYR A 81 31.62 6.28 -5.04
N TRP A 82 31.36 7.35 -4.29
CA TRP A 82 32.37 8.38 -3.97
C TRP A 82 33.43 7.91 -2.96
N ARG A 83 33.13 6.87 -2.15
CA ARG A 83 34.04 6.37 -1.11
C ARG A 83 35.00 5.27 -1.60
N CYS A 84 34.88 4.81 -2.85
CA CYS A 84 35.78 3.80 -3.41
C CYS A 84 37.18 4.40 -3.62
N PRO A 85 38.24 3.92 -2.92
CA PRO A 85 39.58 4.45 -3.11
C PRO A 85 40.10 4.08 -4.51
N ARG A 86 40.42 5.07 -5.34
CA ARG A 86 41.21 4.87 -6.57
C ARG A 86 42.56 4.27 -6.15
N SER A 87 42.76 2.98 -6.38
CA SER A 87 44.04 2.32 -6.15
C SER A 87 45.12 3.03 -6.98
N LYS A 88 46.14 3.54 -6.28
CA LYS A 88 47.28 4.23 -6.89
C LYS A 88 48.17 3.18 -7.55
N LEU A 89 48.26 3.22 -8.87
CA LEU A 89 49.23 2.47 -9.67
C LEU A 89 50.61 3.16 -9.52
N THR A 90 51.40 2.74 -8.53
CA THR A 90 52.74 3.30 -8.31
C THR A 90 53.75 2.66 -9.26
N ARG A 91 54.33 3.52 -10.10
CA ARG A 91 55.43 3.30 -11.04
C ARG A 91 56.70 2.86 -10.29
N ARG A 92 57.27 1.69 -10.61
CA ARG A 92 58.52 1.19 -10.01
C ARG A 92 59.75 1.83 -10.65
N HIS A 93 60.70 2.24 -9.82
CA HIS A 93 62.03 2.69 -10.23
C HIS A 93 63.02 1.52 -10.20
N LEU A 94 63.68 1.34 -11.35
CA LEU A 94 64.83 0.49 -11.67
C LEU A 94 65.86 0.34 -10.53
N THR A 95 66.20 -0.90 -10.16
CA THR A 95 67.49 -1.24 -9.53
C THR A 95 68.39 -1.94 -10.55
N LEU A 96 69.35 -1.20 -11.13
CA LEU A 96 70.17 -1.65 -12.28
C LEU A 96 71.61 -2.05 -11.93
N SER A 97 71.95 -2.22 -10.65
CA SER A 97 73.33 -2.49 -10.24
C SER A 97 73.66 -3.99 -10.09
N MET A 98 72.73 -4.81 -9.61
CA MET A 98 73.00 -6.22 -9.24
C MET A 98 72.80 -7.24 -10.38
N ASN A 99 72.06 -6.86 -11.44
CA ASN A 99 71.69 -7.76 -12.54
C ASN A 99 72.87 -8.21 -13.42
N SER A 100 73.97 -7.45 -13.45
CA SER A 100 75.12 -7.76 -14.31
C SER A 100 75.91 -8.98 -13.82
N GLU A 101 75.98 -9.19 -12.51
CA GLU A 101 76.69 -10.30 -11.88
C GLU A 101 75.88 -11.60 -11.97
N ILE A 102 74.57 -11.51 -11.74
CA ILE A 102 73.63 -12.63 -11.87
C ILE A 102 73.62 -13.15 -13.31
N LYS A 103 73.63 -12.25 -14.32
CA LYS A 103 73.74 -12.64 -15.74
C LYS A 103 75.08 -13.31 -16.07
N LYS A 104 76.19 -12.84 -15.49
CA LYS A 104 77.51 -13.46 -15.67
C LYS A 104 77.57 -14.86 -15.04
N ALA A 105 77.03 -15.02 -13.83
CA ALA A 105 76.96 -16.31 -13.13
C ALA A 105 76.06 -17.30 -13.88
N TYR A 106 74.88 -16.86 -14.32
CA TYR A 106 73.97 -17.66 -15.14
C TYR A 106 74.64 -18.11 -16.44
N LYS A 107 75.31 -17.21 -17.17
CA LYS A 107 76.00 -17.55 -18.42
C LYS A 107 77.11 -18.59 -18.22
N LYS A 108 77.87 -18.53 -17.11
CA LYS A 108 78.89 -19.53 -16.79
C LYS A 108 78.27 -20.89 -16.48
N LEU A 109 77.25 -20.92 -15.62
CA LEU A 109 76.62 -22.16 -15.16
C LEU A 109 75.77 -22.82 -16.25
N SER A 110 75.10 -22.03 -17.08
CA SER A 110 74.29 -22.53 -18.21
C SER A 110 75.15 -23.15 -19.30
N LEU A 111 76.38 -22.64 -19.52
CA LEU A 111 77.34 -23.23 -20.46
C LEU A 111 77.91 -24.57 -19.99
N ILE A 112 78.09 -24.75 -18.66
CA ILE A 112 78.61 -25.99 -18.07
C ILE A 112 77.53 -27.07 -18.03
N HIS A 113 76.31 -26.70 -17.65
CA HIS A 113 75.20 -27.65 -17.47
C HIS A 113 74.24 -27.72 -18.68
N HIS A 114 74.68 -27.28 -19.86
CA HIS A 114 73.84 -27.34 -21.06
C HIS A 114 73.57 -28.81 -21.46
N PRO A 115 72.31 -29.21 -21.75
CA PRO A 115 71.97 -30.58 -22.10
C PRO A 115 72.73 -31.07 -23.35
N ASP A 116 72.86 -30.22 -24.37
CA ASP A 116 73.61 -30.54 -25.61
C ASP A 116 75.12 -30.76 -25.43
N ARG A 117 75.68 -30.39 -24.27
CA ARG A 117 77.10 -30.57 -23.94
C ARG A 117 77.33 -31.68 -22.91
N GLY A 118 76.33 -32.52 -22.67
CA GLY A 118 76.39 -33.65 -21.73
C GLY A 118 76.18 -33.25 -20.27
N GLY A 119 75.54 -32.10 -20.01
CA GLY A 119 75.19 -31.65 -18.66
C GLY A 119 73.82 -32.14 -18.17
N ASP A 120 73.62 -32.16 -16.84
CA ASP A 120 72.34 -32.55 -16.21
C ASP A 120 71.19 -31.58 -16.53
N GLU A 121 70.18 -32.03 -17.28
CA GLU A 121 68.99 -31.25 -17.66
C GLU A 121 68.22 -30.69 -16.44
N GLN A 122 68.10 -31.49 -15.37
CA GLN A 122 67.43 -31.05 -14.14
C GLN A 122 68.18 -29.91 -13.44
N LYS A 123 69.52 -29.90 -13.47
CA LYS A 123 70.31 -28.80 -12.91
C LYS A 123 70.15 -27.56 -13.77
N PHE A 124 70.13 -27.69 -15.09
CA PHE A 124 69.88 -26.58 -16.00
C PHE A 124 68.53 -25.89 -15.73
N ILE A 125 67.45 -26.68 -15.60
CA ILE A 125 66.12 -26.16 -15.28
C ILE A 125 66.10 -25.41 -13.94
N ARG A 126 66.77 -25.94 -12.90
CA ARG A 126 66.86 -25.27 -11.59
C ARG A 126 67.66 -23.97 -11.67
N ILE A 127 68.78 -23.96 -12.39
CA ILE A 127 69.60 -22.77 -12.61
C ILE A 127 68.79 -21.70 -13.36
N HIS A 128 67.99 -22.10 -14.36
CA HIS A 128 67.12 -21.20 -15.09
C HIS A 128 65.98 -20.65 -14.24
N LYS A 129 65.30 -21.49 -13.44
CA LYS A 129 64.26 -21.06 -12.48
C LYS A 129 64.82 -20.09 -11.45
N ALA A 130 66.02 -20.35 -10.93
CA ALA A 130 66.71 -19.45 -10.00
C ALA A 130 67.05 -18.11 -10.67
N TYR A 131 67.52 -18.11 -11.92
CA TYR A 131 67.79 -16.88 -12.68
C TYR A 131 66.53 -16.03 -12.86
N ILE A 132 65.40 -16.64 -13.24
CA ILE A 132 64.11 -15.94 -13.37
C ILE A 132 63.68 -15.37 -12.03
N THR A 133 63.76 -16.18 -10.97
CA THR A 133 63.35 -15.76 -9.60
C THR A 133 64.16 -14.58 -9.09
N LEU A 134 65.46 -14.53 -9.39
CA LEU A 134 66.36 -13.46 -8.94
C LEU A 134 66.32 -12.21 -9.84
N THR A 135 65.97 -12.36 -11.12
CA THR A 135 65.94 -11.25 -12.09
C THR A 135 64.60 -10.51 -12.03
N ASP A 136 63.50 -11.23 -11.83
CA ASP A 136 62.17 -10.63 -11.75
C ASP A 136 61.85 -10.22 -10.30
N GLU A 137 61.68 -8.91 -10.08
CA GLU A 137 61.34 -8.36 -8.76
C GLU A 137 60.06 -8.97 -8.16
N VAL A 138 59.11 -9.38 -9.01
CA VAL A 138 57.84 -9.99 -8.58
C VAL A 138 58.08 -11.43 -8.09
N ALA A 139 58.83 -12.22 -8.84
CA ALA A 139 59.16 -13.60 -8.46
C ALA A 139 60.05 -13.64 -7.21
N ASN A 140 60.97 -12.67 -7.06
CA ASN A 140 61.82 -12.54 -5.88
C ASN A 140 61.00 -12.22 -4.61
N LYS A 141 60.04 -11.29 -4.70
CA LYS A 141 59.13 -11.02 -3.58
C LYS A 141 58.25 -12.22 -3.24
N ASN A 142 57.72 -12.90 -4.25
CA ASN A 142 56.95 -14.12 -4.04
C ASN A 142 57.79 -15.23 -3.38
N TRP A 143 59.06 -15.35 -3.74
CA TRP A 143 59.99 -16.28 -3.09
C TRP A 143 60.26 -15.90 -1.62
N GLN A 144 60.45 -14.62 -1.33
CA GLN A 144 60.65 -14.12 0.05
C GLN A 144 59.41 -14.30 0.93
N GLU A 145 58.21 -14.10 0.37
CA GLU A 145 56.95 -14.14 1.12
C GLU A 145 56.34 -15.55 1.22
N PHE A 146 56.45 -16.36 0.16
CA PHE A 146 55.75 -17.65 0.03
C PHE A 146 56.69 -18.86 -0.13
N GLY A 147 58.01 -18.66 -0.23
CA GLY A 147 58.99 -19.74 -0.41
C GLY A 147 58.95 -20.41 -1.79
N ASN A 148 58.18 -19.87 -2.76
CA ASN A 148 58.16 -20.31 -4.15
C ASN A 148 57.99 -19.11 -5.10
N SER A 149 58.61 -19.16 -6.28
CA SER A 149 58.62 -18.06 -7.27
C SER A 149 57.24 -17.77 -7.87
N ASP A 150 56.37 -18.77 -7.86
CA ASP A 150 55.11 -18.80 -8.61
C ASP A 150 53.94 -18.16 -7.82
N GLY A 151 54.17 -17.73 -6.56
CA GLY A 151 53.16 -17.15 -5.67
C GLY A 151 52.28 -18.22 -4.99
N PRO A 152 51.27 -17.83 -4.20
CA PRO A 152 50.41 -18.76 -3.46
C PRO A 152 49.58 -19.60 -4.44
N GLY A 153 50.08 -20.81 -4.74
CA GLY A 153 49.36 -21.83 -5.48
C GLY A 153 48.29 -22.48 -4.60
N GLY A 154 47.11 -21.90 -4.57
CA GLY A 154 45.94 -22.48 -3.90
C GLY A 154 44.71 -21.60 -4.06
N ASN A 155 43.57 -22.21 -4.41
CA ASN A 155 42.28 -21.54 -4.53
C ASN A 155 41.84 -20.97 -3.17
N LEU A 156 42.28 -19.75 -2.83
CA LEU A 156 41.89 -19.06 -1.61
C LEU A 156 40.44 -18.57 -1.74
N PHE A 157 39.50 -19.29 -1.15
CA PHE A 157 38.10 -18.85 -1.02
C PHE A 157 38.04 -17.65 -0.05
N ARG A 158 38.06 -16.42 -0.59
CA ARG A 158 37.88 -15.20 0.19
C ARG A 158 36.40 -14.90 0.41
N ARG A 159 36.04 -14.53 1.64
CA ARG A 159 34.70 -14.07 1.98
C ARG A 159 34.67 -12.54 1.98
N CYS A 160 33.73 -11.94 1.26
CA CYS A 160 33.61 -10.47 1.14
C CYS A 160 33.16 -9.76 2.44
N LEU A 161 33.10 -10.45 3.58
CA LEU A 161 32.74 -9.86 4.87
C LEU A 161 34.01 -9.33 5.55
N CYS A 162 33.90 -8.21 6.26
CA CYS A 162 35.01 -7.69 7.05
C CYS A 162 35.16 -8.47 8.37
N ASN A 163 36.41 -8.79 8.74
CA ASN A 163 36.76 -9.48 9.99
C ASN A 163 36.13 -8.85 11.24
N ARG A 164 36.01 -7.53 11.27
CA ARG A 164 35.52 -6.75 12.43
C ARG A 164 34.05 -6.99 12.76
N VAL A 165 33.25 -7.43 11.80
CA VAL A 165 31.81 -7.68 11.96
C VAL A 165 31.54 -9.08 12.52
N HIS A 166 32.49 -10.01 12.37
CA HIS A 166 32.26 -11.43 12.68
C HIS A 166 32.52 -11.81 14.15
N ALA A 167 33.42 -11.10 14.84
CA ALA A 167 33.88 -11.50 16.18
C ALA A 167 32.88 -11.20 17.31
N ASP A 168 32.28 -10.00 17.33
CA ASP A 168 31.49 -9.55 18.50
C ASP A 168 30.01 -9.25 18.20
N ALA A 169 29.62 -9.11 16.93
CA ALA A 169 28.31 -8.59 16.55
C ALA A 169 27.29 -9.67 16.15
N THR A 170 27.69 -10.86 15.76
CA THR A 170 26.80 -11.91 15.21
C THR A 170 25.83 -12.49 16.24
N SER A 171 26.29 -12.74 17.47
CA SER A 171 25.43 -13.23 18.56
C SER A 171 24.41 -12.17 19.00
N CYS A 172 24.89 -10.94 19.22
CA CYS A 172 24.05 -9.82 19.62
C CYS A 172 23.00 -9.47 18.54
N CYS A 173 23.41 -9.37 17.27
CA CYS A 173 22.49 -9.12 16.17
C CYS A 173 21.46 -10.26 16.02
N GLY A 174 21.86 -11.52 16.19
CA GLY A 174 20.94 -12.66 16.14
C GLY A 174 19.85 -12.56 17.22
N MET A 175 20.23 -12.29 18.47
CA MET A 175 19.27 -12.14 19.57
C MET A 175 18.38 -10.92 19.40
N SER A 176 18.92 -9.79 18.94
CA SER A 176 18.13 -8.60 18.63
C SER A 176 17.12 -8.86 17.52
N ILE A 177 17.49 -9.57 16.45
CA ILE A 177 16.58 -9.91 15.36
C ILE A 177 15.46 -10.83 15.87
N LEU A 178 15.78 -11.87 16.63
CA LEU A 178 14.77 -12.77 17.18
C LEU A 178 13.80 -12.04 18.10
N PHE A 179 14.30 -11.16 18.97
CA PHE A 179 13.48 -10.34 19.86
C PHE A 179 12.60 -9.34 19.09
N CYS A 180 13.18 -8.62 18.13
CA CYS A 180 12.44 -7.70 17.26
C CYS A 180 11.38 -8.45 16.44
N CYS A 181 11.70 -9.61 15.86
CA CYS A 181 10.74 -10.44 15.14
C CYS A 181 9.58 -10.86 16.05
N ARG A 182 9.86 -11.31 17.28
CA ARG A 182 8.80 -11.67 18.24
C ARG A 182 7.92 -10.48 18.60
N ILE A 183 8.49 -9.32 18.93
CA ILE A 183 7.73 -8.11 19.27
C ILE A 183 6.92 -7.62 18.06
N LEU A 184 7.55 -7.46 16.90
CA LEU A 184 6.87 -6.97 15.70
C LEU A 184 5.76 -7.91 15.27
N SER A 185 6.00 -9.22 15.26
CA SER A 185 4.96 -10.21 14.96
C SER A 185 3.83 -10.18 15.99
N GLY A 186 4.15 -9.98 17.28
CA GLY A 186 3.17 -9.94 18.36
C GLY A 186 2.32 -8.68 18.32
N LEU A 187 2.93 -7.52 18.09
CA LEU A 187 2.23 -6.25 17.91
C LEU A 187 1.37 -6.26 16.64
N TRP A 188 1.90 -6.77 15.53
CA TRP A 188 1.16 -6.92 14.29
C TRP A 188 0.00 -7.89 14.45
N TRP A 189 0.23 -9.07 15.02
CA TRP A 189 -0.82 -10.07 15.27
C TRP A 189 -1.89 -9.54 16.21
N SER A 190 -1.51 -8.89 17.32
CA SER A 190 -2.44 -8.28 18.26
C SER A 190 -3.28 -7.19 17.60
N ASN A 191 -2.69 -6.36 16.73
CA ASN A 191 -3.45 -5.35 15.99
C ASN A 191 -4.32 -5.96 14.89
N SER A 192 -3.85 -7.01 14.21
CA SER A 192 -4.58 -7.69 13.13
C SER A 192 -5.78 -8.49 13.66
N MET A 193 -5.61 -9.19 14.78
CA MET A 193 -6.64 -10.06 15.39
C MET A 193 -7.84 -9.30 15.96
N LYS A 194 -7.75 -7.97 16.12
CA LYS A 194 -8.88 -7.14 16.56
C LYS A 194 -9.98 -7.05 15.49
N TYR A 195 -9.63 -7.25 14.23
CA TYR A 195 -10.53 -7.08 13.09
C TYR A 195 -11.01 -8.42 12.55
N SER A 196 -12.25 -8.43 12.05
CA SER A 196 -12.80 -9.52 11.25
C SER A 196 -12.22 -9.52 9.83
N ASN A 197 -12.46 -10.59 9.07
CA ASN A 197 -12.11 -10.69 7.64
C ASN A 197 -12.69 -9.54 6.79
N THR A 198 -13.80 -8.93 7.25
CA THR A 198 -14.45 -7.77 6.62
C THR A 198 -13.86 -6.42 7.05
N LYS A 199 -12.73 -6.40 7.78
CA LYS A 199 -12.09 -5.21 8.37
C LYS A 199 -13.00 -4.41 9.33
N VAL A 200 -13.94 -5.10 9.98
CA VAL A 200 -14.82 -4.55 11.04
C VAL A 200 -14.30 -5.02 12.40
N LEU A 201 -14.43 -4.22 13.46
CA LEU A 201 -13.96 -4.61 14.79
C LEU A 201 -14.76 -5.80 15.31
N LEU A 202 -14.10 -6.82 15.87
CA LEU A 202 -14.78 -8.02 16.39
C LEU A 202 -15.80 -7.71 17.49
N VAL A 203 -15.55 -6.68 18.30
CA VAL A 203 -16.49 -6.22 19.35
C VAL A 203 -17.79 -5.70 18.74
N THR A 204 -17.71 -4.94 17.65
CA THR A 204 -18.90 -4.48 16.90
C THR A 204 -19.64 -5.63 16.25
N VAL A 205 -18.92 -6.60 15.67
CA VAL A 205 -19.55 -7.80 15.11
C VAL A 205 -20.35 -8.55 16.17
N ARG A 206 -19.79 -8.74 17.37
CA ARG A 206 -20.50 -9.36 18.51
C ARG A 206 -21.74 -8.57 18.92
N LEU A 207 -21.66 -7.24 18.98
CA LEU A 207 -22.81 -6.38 19.26
C LEU A 207 -23.93 -6.57 18.23
N PHE A 208 -23.60 -6.61 16.94
CA PHE A 208 -24.57 -6.81 15.87
C PHE A 208 -25.18 -8.21 15.91
N CYS A 209 -24.36 -9.26 16.00
CA CYS A 209 -24.82 -10.64 16.10
C CYS A 209 -25.74 -10.83 17.30
N GLY A 210 -25.34 -10.33 18.48
CA GLY A 210 -26.20 -10.36 19.67
C GLY A 210 -27.53 -9.65 19.43
N SER A 211 -27.49 -8.43 18.90
CA SER A 211 -28.70 -7.63 18.65
C SER A 211 -29.67 -8.29 17.66
N PHE A 212 -29.16 -8.95 16.62
CA PHE A 212 -29.98 -9.69 15.64
C PHE A 212 -30.55 -10.99 16.22
N MET A 213 -29.81 -11.67 17.10
CA MET A 213 -30.30 -12.88 17.79
C MET A 213 -31.43 -12.54 18.76
N TYR A 214 -31.31 -11.46 19.54
CA TYR A 214 -32.35 -11.07 20.50
C TYR A 214 -33.58 -10.44 19.83
N ASN A 215 -33.41 -9.74 18.71
CA ASN A 215 -34.49 -9.06 18.00
C ASN A 215 -34.44 -9.39 16.50
N PRO A 216 -35.08 -10.50 16.07
CA PRO A 216 -35.01 -10.96 14.68
C PRO A 216 -35.70 -10.00 13.71
N PHE A 217 -36.71 -9.25 14.16
CA PHE A 217 -37.36 -8.18 13.39
C PHE A 217 -36.86 -6.79 13.81
N MET A 218 -36.12 -6.13 12.92
CA MET A 218 -35.59 -4.79 13.14
C MET A 218 -36.04 -3.84 12.03
N ALA A 219 -36.93 -2.90 12.39
CA ALA A 219 -37.34 -1.82 11.49
C ALA A 219 -36.21 -0.81 11.23
N MET A 220 -36.28 -0.10 10.11
CA MET A 220 -35.30 0.92 9.65
C MET A 220 -34.74 1.82 10.77
N PRO A 221 -35.55 2.51 11.61
CA PRO A 221 -35.02 3.38 12.65
C PRO A 221 -34.19 2.66 13.72
N ARG A 222 -34.56 1.41 14.04
CA ARG A 222 -33.85 0.58 15.02
C ARG A 222 -32.55 0.05 14.43
N LEU A 223 -32.54 -0.28 13.13
CA LEU A 223 -31.33 -0.67 12.42
C LEU A 223 -30.31 0.48 12.35
N ILE A 224 -30.77 1.70 12.05
CA ILE A 224 -29.90 2.89 12.08
C ILE A 224 -29.36 3.13 13.49
N LYS A 225 -30.20 2.98 14.53
CA LYS A 225 -29.74 3.06 15.93
C LYS A 225 -28.65 2.04 16.23
N LEU A 226 -28.83 0.78 15.81
CA LEU A 226 -27.85 -0.28 16.00
C LEU A 226 -26.54 0.05 15.26
N LEU A 227 -26.61 0.46 13.99
CA LEU A 227 -25.44 0.87 13.21
C LEU A 227 -24.68 2.00 13.91
N SER A 228 -25.40 2.99 14.45
CA SER A 228 -24.80 4.13 15.15
C SER A 228 -24.09 3.74 16.45
N SER A 229 -24.45 2.59 17.05
CA SER A 229 -23.82 2.06 18.26
C SER A 229 -22.55 1.23 17.99
N ALA A 230 -22.11 1.17 16.74
CA ALA A 230 -20.85 0.53 16.37
C ALA A 230 -19.66 1.12 17.14
N TYR A 231 -18.79 0.25 17.66
CA TYR A 231 -17.62 0.69 18.46
C TYR A 231 -16.55 1.37 17.61
N GLU A 232 -16.62 1.26 16.28
CA GLU A 232 -15.83 2.04 15.34
C GLU A 232 -16.01 3.54 15.55
N PHE A 233 -17.19 3.98 16.05
CA PHE A 233 -17.49 5.38 16.35
C PHE A 233 -16.99 5.84 17.72
N ASN A 234 -16.47 4.93 18.54
CA ASN A 234 -15.97 5.23 19.86
C ASN A 234 -14.47 5.55 19.82
N SER A 235 -14.10 6.72 20.35
CA SER A 235 -12.71 7.19 20.45
C SER A 235 -11.77 6.23 21.21
N GLN A 236 -12.32 5.43 22.13
CA GLN A 236 -11.54 4.41 22.87
C GLN A 236 -11.03 3.28 21.96
N PHE A 237 -11.80 2.91 20.94
CA PHE A 237 -11.45 1.82 20.02
C PHE A 237 -10.85 2.34 18.72
N ASN A 238 -11.20 3.56 18.31
CA ASN A 238 -10.65 4.21 17.14
C ASN A 238 -10.10 5.61 17.46
N LYS A 239 -8.76 5.73 17.44
CA LYS A 239 -8.06 7.01 17.71
C LYS A 239 -8.24 8.06 16.61
N GLU A 240 -8.70 7.67 15.42
CA GLU A 240 -9.03 8.63 14.35
C GLU A 240 -10.24 9.50 14.71
N ILE A 241 -11.05 9.06 15.68
CA ILE A 241 -12.23 9.80 16.11
C ILE A 241 -11.88 10.76 17.23
N ILE A 242 -11.98 12.04 16.88
CA ILE A 242 -11.73 13.15 17.77
C ILE A 242 -13.07 13.62 18.33
N CYS A 243 -13.21 13.53 19.66
CA CYS A 243 -14.32 14.15 20.38
C CYS A 243 -13.95 15.60 20.69
N ARG A 244 -14.73 16.56 20.18
CA ARG A 244 -14.48 17.99 20.40
C ARG A 244 -15.49 18.53 21.41
N PRO A 245 -15.10 19.45 22.30
CA PRO A 245 -16.04 20.08 23.22
C PRO A 245 -17.12 20.89 22.49
N SER A 246 -16.82 21.37 21.27
CA SER A 246 -17.79 22.06 20.39
C SER A 246 -18.99 21.17 20.00
N ASP A 247 -18.81 19.85 19.99
CA ASP A 247 -19.88 18.91 19.64
C ASP A 247 -21.07 19.04 20.60
N ASN A 248 -20.84 19.40 21.87
CA ASN A 248 -21.91 19.55 22.87
C ASN A 248 -22.81 20.76 22.59
N VAL A 249 -22.32 21.75 21.83
CA VAL A 249 -23.07 22.96 21.44
C VAL A 249 -23.74 22.77 20.08
N GLU A 250 -23.06 22.14 19.13
CA GLU A 250 -23.55 21.95 17.76
C GLU A 250 -24.57 20.80 17.62
N LEU A 251 -24.48 19.77 18.47
CA LEU A 251 -25.31 18.57 18.34
C LEU A 251 -26.79 18.75 18.77
N PRO A 252 -27.12 19.43 19.90
CA PRO A 252 -28.52 19.64 20.28
C PRO A 252 -29.40 20.34 19.24
N PRO A 253 -28.99 21.47 18.60
CA PRO A 253 -29.83 22.10 17.58
C PRO A 253 -30.02 21.21 16.35
N LEU A 254 -29.01 20.41 15.98
CA LEU A 254 -29.13 19.45 14.89
C LEU A 254 -30.15 18.35 15.21
N ILE A 255 -30.14 17.82 16.44
CA ILE A 255 -31.08 16.78 16.89
C ILE A 255 -32.53 17.29 16.83
N SER A 256 -32.75 18.56 17.21
CA SER A 256 -34.08 19.17 17.16
C SER A 256 -34.66 19.27 15.74
N GLN A 257 -33.81 19.39 14.72
CA GLN A 257 -34.25 19.43 13.32
C GLN A 257 -34.62 18.06 12.76
N ILE A 258 -34.20 16.97 13.41
CA ILE A 258 -34.39 15.61 12.90
C ILE A 258 -35.73 15.04 13.39
N PRO A 259 -36.71 14.80 12.50
CA PRO A 259 -38.05 14.33 12.88
C PRO A 259 -38.03 12.98 13.61
N MET A 260 -37.07 12.11 13.29
CA MET A 260 -36.94 10.81 13.94
C MET A 260 -36.58 10.86 15.43
N PHE A 261 -36.01 11.97 15.91
CA PHE A 261 -35.76 12.18 17.34
C PHE A 261 -36.95 12.86 18.03
N THR A 262 -37.63 13.78 17.35
CA THR A 262 -38.71 14.60 17.92
C THR A 262 -40.07 13.90 17.94
N ILE A 263 -40.42 13.14 16.89
CA ILE A 263 -41.73 12.49 16.74
C ILE A 263 -42.00 11.46 17.84
N PHE A 264 -40.98 10.70 18.24
CA PHE A 264 -41.19 9.61 19.19
C PHE A 264 -41.19 10.04 20.66
N LYS A 265 -40.85 11.30 21.01
CA LYS A 265 -40.66 11.80 22.40
C LYS A 265 -39.99 10.78 23.35
N ARG A 266 -39.18 9.87 22.79
CA ARG A 266 -38.46 8.85 23.54
C ARG A 266 -37.17 9.48 23.99
N ALA A 267 -36.77 9.20 25.23
CA ALA A 267 -35.45 9.57 25.72
C ALA A 267 -34.40 9.22 24.65
N ILE A 268 -33.43 10.10 24.44
CA ILE A 268 -32.33 9.86 23.52
C ILE A 268 -31.46 8.75 24.15
N VAL A 269 -31.79 7.50 23.88
CA VAL A 269 -31.12 6.34 24.49
C VAL A 269 -29.86 5.97 23.71
N GLY A 270 -28.71 6.02 24.38
CA GLY A 270 -27.44 5.50 23.88
C GLY A 270 -26.24 6.18 24.53
N ALA A 271 -25.05 5.64 24.28
CA ALA A 271 -23.81 6.31 24.63
C ALA A 271 -23.65 7.63 23.82
N PRO A 272 -22.94 8.65 24.34
CA PRO A 272 -22.84 9.96 23.69
C PRO A 272 -22.25 9.90 22.27
N TYR A 273 -21.25 9.04 22.05
CA TYR A 273 -20.68 8.82 20.70
C TYR A 273 -21.71 8.23 19.72
N ALA A 274 -22.57 7.33 20.20
CA ALA A 274 -23.59 6.68 19.37
C ALA A 274 -24.72 7.64 19.01
N ILE A 275 -25.07 8.55 19.93
CA ILE A 275 -26.03 9.63 19.67
C ILE A 275 -25.48 10.59 18.62
N LYS A 276 -24.22 11.00 18.76
CA LYS A 276 -23.51 11.83 17.78
C LYS A 276 -23.50 11.17 16.40
N ALA A 277 -23.05 9.92 16.31
CA ALA A 277 -23.02 9.16 15.06
C ALA A 277 -24.41 9.06 14.42
N ARG A 278 -25.44 8.76 15.24
CA ARG A 278 -26.82 8.68 14.76
C ARG A 278 -27.33 10.00 14.19
N ALA A 279 -27.10 11.11 14.90
CA ALA A 279 -27.52 12.43 14.45
C ALA A 279 -26.84 12.80 13.13
N LEU A 280 -25.54 12.54 13.00
CA LEU A 280 -24.80 12.79 11.75
C LEU A 280 -25.27 11.91 10.60
N ILE A 281 -25.58 10.63 10.84
CA ILE A 281 -26.17 9.74 9.81
C ILE A 281 -27.51 10.28 9.33
N TYR A 282 -28.40 10.68 10.25
CA TYR A 282 -29.69 11.27 9.87
C TYR A 282 -29.52 12.62 9.17
N ALA A 283 -28.60 13.47 9.62
CA ALA A 283 -28.30 14.75 8.97
C ALA A 283 -27.83 14.53 7.52
N HIS A 284 -26.97 13.54 7.30
CA HIS A 284 -26.55 13.12 5.96
C HIS A 284 -27.73 12.61 5.13
N MET A 285 -28.55 11.70 5.66
CA MET A 285 -29.72 11.15 4.94
C MET A 285 -30.80 12.19 4.64
N LEU A 286 -30.88 13.26 5.44
CA LEU A 286 -31.80 14.39 5.24
C LEU A 286 -31.17 15.53 4.42
N ARG A 287 -29.88 15.41 4.05
CA ARG A 287 -29.11 16.44 3.33
C ARG A 287 -29.12 17.79 4.04
N LEU A 288 -28.99 17.78 5.37
CA LEU A 288 -28.86 19.00 6.16
C LEU A 288 -27.47 19.61 5.98
N ASP A 289 -27.42 20.93 5.80
CA ASP A 289 -26.16 21.65 5.71
C ASP A 289 -25.48 21.70 7.10
N LEU A 290 -24.26 21.19 7.15
CA LEU A 290 -23.44 21.13 8.36
C LEU A 290 -22.27 22.12 8.24
N PRO A 291 -21.81 22.72 9.35
CA PRO A 291 -20.71 23.66 9.31
C PRO A 291 -19.41 23.01 8.80
N PRO A 292 -18.60 23.72 8.01
CA PRO A 292 -17.44 23.14 7.31
C PRO A 292 -16.35 22.60 8.25
N LYS A 293 -16.32 23.03 9.51
CA LYS A 293 -15.33 22.59 10.51
C LYS A 293 -15.62 21.21 11.12
N SER A 294 -16.84 20.68 11.00
CA SER A 294 -17.26 19.42 11.65
C SER A 294 -17.28 18.20 10.71
N LEU A 295 -16.98 18.38 9.41
CA LEU A 295 -17.27 17.40 8.37
C LEU A 295 -16.07 16.52 7.96
N SER A 296 -16.05 15.26 8.40
CA SER A 296 -15.35 14.17 7.65
C SER A 296 -15.73 12.73 8.03
N VAL A 297 -16.64 12.47 8.97
CA VAL A 297 -16.74 11.13 9.59
C VAL A 297 -17.69 10.14 8.90
N VAL A 298 -18.51 10.53 7.92
CA VAL A 298 -19.42 9.55 7.28
C VAL A 298 -18.79 8.91 6.05
N ARG A 299 -17.79 8.05 6.26
CA ARG A 299 -17.28 7.19 5.18
C ARG A 299 -16.75 5.84 5.66
N ALA A 300 -17.60 5.04 6.30
CA ALA A 300 -17.39 3.60 6.39
C ALA A 300 -18.67 2.89 6.83
N VAL A 301 -18.73 1.60 6.48
CA VAL A 301 -19.66 0.57 6.96
C VAL A 301 -21.00 0.50 6.24
N LEU A 302 -21.05 -0.35 5.21
CA LEU A 302 -21.93 -1.54 5.12
C LEU A 302 -21.67 -2.24 3.78
N SER A 303 -20.94 -3.36 3.80
CA SER A 303 -20.86 -4.31 2.69
C SER A 303 -21.33 -5.66 3.22
N CYS A 304 -22.64 -5.86 3.29
CA CYS A 304 -23.23 -7.16 3.60
C CYS A 304 -23.52 -7.89 2.28
N LYS A 305 -22.84 -9.02 2.04
CA LYS A 305 -23.19 -9.97 0.98
C LYS A 305 -24.33 -10.86 1.51
N GLY A 306 -25.48 -10.84 0.85
CA GLY A 306 -26.66 -11.64 1.21
C GLY A 306 -26.79 -12.89 0.34
N GLY A 307 -27.03 -14.04 0.99
CA GLY A 307 -27.33 -15.32 0.34
C GLY A 307 -28.80 -15.73 0.55
N SER A 308 -29.34 -16.30 -0.53
CA SER A 308 -30.58 -17.06 -0.81
C SER A 308 -31.85 -16.95 0.06
N ARG A 309 -32.95 -16.75 -0.68
CA ARG A 309 -34.36 -16.79 -0.26
C ARG A 309 -34.86 -18.23 -0.08
N LYS A 310 -35.68 -18.45 0.95
CA LYS A 310 -36.93 -19.24 0.91
C LYS A 310 -37.73 -18.99 2.22
N LYS A 311 -39.04 -18.75 2.08
CA LYS A 311 -40.08 -18.49 3.11
C LYS A 311 -39.67 -17.54 4.25
N MET A 312 -39.86 -16.23 4.02
CA MET A 312 -39.32 -15.10 4.77
C MET A 312 -39.53 -15.20 6.31
N PRO A 313 -38.54 -15.69 7.07
CA PRO A 313 -38.53 -15.58 8.52
C PRO A 313 -38.32 -14.10 8.89
N GLN A 314 -38.70 -13.66 10.09
CA GLN A 314 -38.53 -12.27 10.56
C GLN A 314 -37.10 -11.73 10.35
N VAL A 315 -36.10 -12.61 10.38
CA VAL A 315 -34.69 -12.33 10.07
C VAL A 315 -34.48 -11.80 8.64
N MET A 316 -35.21 -12.32 7.65
CA MET A 316 -35.09 -11.87 6.27
C MET A 316 -35.65 -10.47 6.05
N ALA A 317 -36.67 -10.04 6.80
CA ALA A 317 -37.13 -8.65 6.78
C ALA A 317 -36.05 -7.69 7.28
N THR A 318 -35.28 -8.09 8.29
CA THR A 318 -34.12 -7.33 8.76
C THR A 318 -32.99 -7.30 7.72
N ILE A 319 -32.74 -8.42 7.04
CA ILE A 319 -31.74 -8.49 5.95
C ILE A 319 -32.14 -7.58 4.77
N GLU A 320 -33.40 -7.64 4.34
CA GLU A 320 -33.95 -6.76 3.30
C GLU A 320 -33.81 -5.30 3.70
N ASN A 321 -34.12 -4.99 4.96
CA ASN A 321 -33.89 -3.68 5.54
C ASN A 321 -32.39 -3.27 5.46
N CYS A 322 -31.44 -4.13 5.82
CA CYS A 322 -30.02 -3.87 5.64
C CYS A 322 -29.62 -3.63 4.18
N MET A 323 -30.21 -4.38 3.24
CA MET A 323 -30.00 -4.21 1.80
C MET A 323 -30.52 -2.86 1.31
N HIS A 324 -31.63 -2.36 1.85
CA HIS A 324 -32.16 -1.03 1.53
C HIS A 324 -31.41 0.11 2.22
N LEU A 325 -30.85 -0.10 3.41
CA LEU A 325 -30.11 0.93 4.14
C LEU A 325 -28.83 1.36 3.41
N THR A 326 -28.11 0.41 2.81
CA THR A 326 -26.86 0.68 2.09
C THR A 326 -27.03 1.70 0.95
N PRO A 327 -27.95 1.51 -0.03
CA PRO A 327 -28.18 2.50 -1.07
C PRO A 327 -28.78 3.80 -0.53
N MET A 328 -29.59 3.78 0.54
CA MET A 328 -30.09 5.00 1.19
C MET A 328 -28.93 5.85 1.76
N LEU A 329 -27.94 5.24 2.39
CA LEU A 329 -26.75 5.95 2.89
C LEU A 329 -25.90 6.49 1.74
N VAL A 330 -25.71 5.71 0.68
CA VAL A 330 -24.92 6.12 -0.50
C VAL A 330 -25.59 7.28 -1.24
N GLN A 331 -26.91 7.25 -1.42
CA GLN A 331 -27.68 8.28 -2.12
C GLN A 331 -28.14 9.43 -1.21
N ALA A 332 -27.82 9.38 0.08
CA ALA A 332 -28.26 10.34 1.08
C ALA A 332 -29.79 10.55 1.03
N LEU A 333 -30.54 9.46 1.22
CA LEU A 333 -32.00 9.44 1.23
C LEU A 333 -32.51 8.93 2.58
N SER A 334 -33.45 9.66 3.19
CA SER A 334 -34.14 9.20 4.40
C SER A 334 -35.09 8.03 4.11
N PRO A 335 -35.48 7.21 5.11
CA PRO A 335 -36.45 6.13 4.89
C PRO A 335 -37.80 6.61 4.34
N ILE A 336 -38.18 7.84 4.68
CA ILE A 336 -39.41 8.49 4.17
C ILE A 336 -39.19 8.91 2.71
N SER A 337 -38.07 9.58 2.44
CA SER A 337 -37.71 10.10 1.11
C SER A 337 -37.37 9.01 0.09
N ALA A 338 -36.91 7.85 0.54
CA ALA A 338 -36.55 6.70 -0.30
C ALA A 338 -37.75 6.12 -1.06
N SER A 339 -38.98 6.38 -0.59
CA SER A 339 -40.22 6.07 -1.32
C SER A 339 -40.28 6.77 -2.68
N THR A 340 -39.54 7.88 -2.86
CA THR A 340 -39.48 8.66 -4.09
C THR A 340 -38.10 8.50 -4.75
N PRO A 341 -37.95 7.56 -5.71
CA PRO A 341 -36.66 7.26 -6.32
C PRO A 341 -36.12 8.41 -7.18
N LEU A 342 -36.94 9.42 -7.51
CA LEU A 342 -36.50 10.59 -8.27
C LEU A 342 -35.50 11.47 -7.50
N LEU A 343 -35.55 11.47 -6.16
CA LEU A 343 -34.64 12.25 -5.32
C LEU A 343 -33.18 11.75 -5.38
N GLN A 344 -32.93 10.60 -5.99
CA GLN A 344 -31.56 10.10 -6.25
C GLN A 344 -30.84 10.86 -7.36
N LEU A 345 -31.58 11.59 -8.21
CA LEU A 345 -30.98 12.36 -9.30
C LEU A 345 -30.33 13.64 -8.78
N PRO A 346 -29.22 14.09 -9.41
CA PRO A 346 -28.59 15.36 -9.03
C PRO A 346 -29.54 16.51 -9.30
N HIS A 347 -29.43 17.58 -8.50
CA HIS A 347 -30.20 18.83 -8.66
C HIS A 347 -31.73 18.71 -8.47
N ILE A 348 -32.27 17.52 -8.21
CA ILE A 348 -33.70 17.32 -7.92
C ILE A 348 -33.94 17.43 -6.41
N GLY A 349 -34.49 18.59 -6.01
CA GLY A 349 -34.96 18.85 -4.66
C GLY A 349 -36.47 18.69 -4.50
N THR A 350 -36.98 19.09 -3.33
CA THR A 350 -38.42 19.04 -3.02
C THR A 350 -39.27 19.98 -3.88
N THR A 351 -38.71 21.11 -4.33
CA THR A 351 -39.38 22.09 -5.21
C THR A 351 -39.57 21.54 -6.62
N GLN A 352 -38.50 21.00 -7.21
CA GLN A 352 -38.50 20.40 -8.54
C GLN A 352 -39.40 19.16 -8.58
N LEU A 353 -39.43 18.38 -7.50
CA LEU A 353 -40.30 17.21 -7.40
C LEU A 353 -41.80 17.57 -7.51
N ARG A 354 -42.23 18.74 -7.01
CA ARG A 354 -43.64 19.18 -7.13
C ARG A 354 -44.06 19.49 -8.58
N GLN A 355 -43.09 19.82 -9.43
CA GLN A 355 -43.32 20.04 -10.86
C GLN A 355 -43.48 18.70 -11.59
N ILE A 356 -42.76 17.67 -11.16
CA ILE A 356 -42.81 16.31 -11.72
C ILE A 356 -43.96 15.52 -11.06
N ARG A 357 -45.20 15.80 -11.46
CA ARG A 357 -46.40 15.20 -10.81
C ARG A 357 -46.71 13.76 -11.23
N ASN A 358 -46.42 13.38 -12.48
CA ASN A 358 -46.94 12.15 -13.08
C ASN A 358 -45.92 11.00 -13.19
N LEU A 359 -44.64 11.26 -12.91
CA LEU A 359 -43.57 10.28 -13.04
C LEU A 359 -43.13 9.84 -11.65
N LYS A 360 -43.13 8.54 -11.41
CA LYS A 360 -42.76 7.97 -10.10
C LYS A 360 -41.40 7.31 -10.12
N THR A 361 -40.92 6.88 -11.29
CA THR A 361 -39.67 6.11 -11.41
C THR A 361 -38.68 6.80 -12.33
N VAL A 362 -37.40 6.64 -12.02
CA VAL A 362 -36.30 7.17 -12.85
C VAL A 362 -36.29 6.54 -14.25
N ARG A 363 -36.73 5.28 -14.36
CA ARG A 363 -36.91 4.58 -15.64
C ARG A 363 -37.90 5.28 -16.56
N GLN A 364 -39.00 5.83 -16.02
CA GLN A 364 -39.98 6.55 -16.83
C GLN A 364 -39.37 7.82 -17.42
N ILE A 365 -38.57 8.56 -16.66
CA ILE A 365 -37.87 9.76 -17.16
C ILE A 365 -36.86 9.40 -18.26
N ALA A 366 -36.09 8.32 -18.06
CA ALA A 366 -35.09 7.87 -19.02
C ALA A 366 -35.69 7.42 -20.36
N ARG A 367 -36.94 6.92 -20.36
CA ARG A 367 -37.66 6.49 -21.57
C ARG A 367 -38.31 7.63 -22.36
N LEU A 368 -38.46 8.82 -21.77
CA LEU A 368 -39.05 9.94 -22.48
C LEU A 368 -38.11 10.44 -23.59
N PRO A 369 -38.65 10.88 -24.75
CA PRO A 369 -37.86 11.57 -25.76
C PRO A 369 -37.33 12.90 -25.20
N ASP A 370 -36.24 13.41 -25.77
CA ASP A 370 -35.49 14.55 -25.22
C ASP A 370 -36.38 15.79 -25.02
N ASP A 371 -37.23 16.10 -26.01
CA ASP A 371 -38.14 17.25 -25.99
C ASP A 371 -39.09 17.20 -24.79
N LYS A 372 -39.75 16.05 -24.58
CA LYS A 372 -40.68 15.86 -23.46
C LYS A 372 -39.94 15.85 -22.13
N ARG A 373 -38.71 15.31 -22.10
CA ARG A 373 -37.88 15.28 -20.90
C ARG A 373 -37.47 16.68 -20.46
N ARG A 374 -37.11 17.56 -21.41
CA ARG A 374 -36.79 18.97 -21.15
C ARG A 374 -37.98 19.74 -20.59
N VAL A 375 -39.18 19.49 -21.12
CA VAL A 375 -40.42 20.10 -20.60
C VAL A 375 -40.70 19.65 -19.16
N VAL A 376 -40.53 18.36 -18.86
CA VAL A 376 -40.72 17.83 -17.50
C VAL A 376 -39.67 18.36 -16.52
N LEU A 377 -38.44 18.61 -17.00
CA LEU A 377 -37.32 19.11 -16.21
C LEU A 377 -37.05 20.60 -16.46
N SER A 378 -38.08 21.38 -16.80
CA SER A 378 -37.93 22.80 -17.17
C SER A 378 -37.41 23.68 -16.04
N GLY A 379 -37.53 23.24 -14.79
CA GLY A 379 -37.01 23.94 -13.62
C GLY A 379 -35.50 23.83 -13.42
N LEU A 380 -34.76 23.11 -14.29
CA LEU A 380 -33.31 22.95 -14.22
C LEU A 380 -32.61 23.80 -15.28
N SER A 381 -31.39 24.29 -14.98
CA SER A 381 -30.53 24.91 -15.99
C SER A 381 -30.00 23.88 -16.99
N GLU A 382 -29.54 24.32 -18.16
CA GLU A 382 -28.96 23.42 -19.18
C GLU A 382 -27.77 22.60 -18.66
N GLU A 383 -26.95 23.19 -17.78
CA GLU A 383 -25.84 22.47 -17.13
C GLU A 383 -26.35 21.39 -16.17
N GLN A 384 -27.35 21.72 -15.35
CA GLN A 384 -27.97 20.78 -14.41
C GLN A 384 -28.71 19.66 -15.14
N TYR A 385 -29.40 19.99 -16.24
CA TYR A 385 -30.05 19.01 -17.10
C TYR A 385 -29.03 18.04 -17.71
N ARG A 386 -27.91 18.55 -18.23
CA ARG A 386 -26.82 17.72 -18.76
C ARG A 386 -26.26 16.78 -17.70
N ASP A 387 -26.08 17.26 -16.47
CA ASP A 387 -25.67 16.42 -15.34
C ASP A 387 -26.67 15.29 -15.07
N VAL A 388 -27.97 15.61 -15.01
CA VAL A 388 -29.04 14.60 -14.83
C VAL A 388 -29.01 13.57 -15.94
N VAL A 389 -28.93 13.98 -17.20
CA VAL A 389 -28.88 13.06 -18.35
C VAL A 389 -27.62 12.18 -18.33
N SER A 390 -26.46 12.75 -17.97
CA SER A 390 -25.21 11.98 -17.82
C SER A 390 -25.34 10.88 -16.77
N VAL A 391 -25.99 11.17 -15.65
CA VAL A 391 -26.23 10.21 -14.56
C VAL A 391 -27.26 9.16 -14.98
N LEU A 392 -28.36 9.57 -15.64
CA LEU A 392 -29.38 8.66 -16.16
C LEU A 392 -28.78 7.65 -17.16
N ALA A 393 -27.89 8.11 -18.05
CA ALA A 393 -27.22 7.24 -19.01
C ALA A 393 -26.25 6.26 -18.35
N ALA A 394 -25.70 6.60 -17.17
CA ALA A 394 -24.77 5.74 -16.43
C ALA A 394 -25.48 4.71 -15.52
N MET A 395 -26.80 4.82 -15.30
CA MET A 395 -27.53 3.90 -14.44
C MET A 395 -27.72 2.54 -15.12
N PRO A 396 -27.29 1.42 -14.50
CA PRO A 396 -27.47 0.10 -15.09
C PRO A 396 -28.94 -0.34 -15.04
N LEU A 397 -29.44 -0.86 -16.16
CA LEU A 397 -30.72 -1.55 -16.23
C LEU A 397 -30.47 -3.06 -16.29
N VAL A 398 -30.95 -3.79 -15.28
CA VAL A 398 -30.84 -5.26 -15.23
C VAL A 398 -32.23 -5.84 -15.45
N GLU A 399 -32.39 -6.64 -16.50
CA GLU A 399 -33.59 -7.42 -16.77
C GLU A 399 -33.26 -8.89 -16.51
N ILE A 400 -34.05 -9.53 -15.65
CA ILE A 400 -33.82 -10.92 -15.22
C ILE A 400 -34.95 -11.76 -15.80
N ALA A 401 -34.61 -12.68 -16.70
CA ALA A 401 -35.52 -13.70 -17.20
C ALA A 401 -35.26 -15.01 -16.44
N CYS A 402 -36.27 -15.54 -15.76
CA CYS A 402 -36.18 -16.81 -15.06
C CYS A 402 -37.02 -17.86 -15.81
N ARG A 403 -36.41 -19.00 -16.10
CA ARG A 403 -37.15 -20.21 -16.51
C ARG A 403 -37.14 -21.17 -15.33
N CYS A 404 -38.32 -21.54 -14.85
CA CYS A 404 -38.47 -22.54 -13.81
C CYS A 404 -38.74 -23.88 -14.51
N GLU A 405 -37.76 -24.77 -14.48
CA GLU A 405 -37.98 -26.17 -14.83
C GLU A 405 -38.54 -26.87 -13.59
N VAL A 406 -39.73 -27.44 -13.72
CA VAL A 406 -40.31 -28.31 -12.70
C VAL A 406 -39.81 -29.71 -13.03
N SER A 407 -38.85 -30.20 -12.23
CA SER A 407 -38.40 -31.60 -12.28
C SER A 407 -39.36 -32.52 -11.55
#